data_AF-A0A520JG12-F1
#
_entry.id   AF-A0A520JG12-F1
#
_cell.length_a   1.000
_cell.length_b   1.000
_cell.length_c   1.000
_cell.angle_alpha   90.00
_cell.angle_beta   90.00
_cell.angle_gamma   90.00
#
_symmetry.space_group_name_H-M   'P 1'
#
loop_
_entity.id
_entity.type
_entity.pdbx_description
1 polymer ?
#
loop_
_entity_poly.entity_id
_entity_poly.type
_entity_poly.pdbx_seq_one_letter_code
_entity_poly.pdbx_strand_id
1 'polypeptide(L)'
;ALAPAAVEAADRLLRAGLLDAYLSPADRVRFEEAGAMAQVWRARAASLFRVEIPAEAATGQIHRYAAELGLPSAAAVASIDGQPLVFHALSLRADGSPVPIVNSDEGFDLLFGQPSAADLDLYIGGIMRPFPAGLMTDVGLLVANGAFVDKAMQARFSPAAYHGAVVWSWQQALLAAGLARQIGRTDLPAPVRRKLQAAQTVLWRAIAATRAVQSSELWSWTYRDGRYQVVPFGAGKADVDESNAAQLWSTVYLAVQPPVR
;
A
#
# COMPACT_ATOMS: atom_id res chain seq x y z
N ALA A 1 -7.63 -3.72 6.88
CA ALA A 1 -8.85 -4.14 6.13
C ALA A 1 -9.22 -5.63 6.30
N LEU A 2 -8.32 -6.59 6.01
CA LEU A 2 -8.71 -8.00 5.80
C LEU A 2 -9.17 -8.75 7.07
N ALA A 3 -8.41 -8.67 8.16
CA ALA A 3 -8.76 -9.36 9.41
C ALA A 3 -10.16 -8.99 9.94
N PRO A 4 -10.52 -7.71 10.13
CA PRO A 4 -11.87 -7.36 10.60
C PRO A 4 -12.97 -7.73 9.58
N ALA A 5 -12.68 -7.69 8.28
CA ALA A 5 -13.65 -8.09 7.26
C ALA A 5 -13.94 -9.60 7.30
N ALA A 6 -12.92 -10.44 7.53
CA ALA A 6 -13.10 -11.89 7.67
C ALA A 6 -13.91 -12.24 8.93
N VAL A 7 -13.60 -11.60 10.06
CA VAL A 7 -14.34 -11.80 11.32
C VAL A 7 -15.79 -11.32 11.21
N GLU A 8 -16.02 -10.20 10.52
CA GLU A 8 -17.38 -9.70 10.24
C GLU A 8 -18.15 -10.65 9.30
N ALA A 9 -17.50 -11.20 8.28
CA ALA A 9 -18.13 -12.20 7.42
C ALA A 9 -18.52 -13.47 8.20
N ALA A 10 -17.66 -13.93 9.12
CA ALA A 10 -17.95 -15.04 10.01
C ALA A 10 -19.18 -14.77 10.89
N ASP A 11 -19.29 -13.58 11.49
CA ASP A 11 -20.48 -13.15 12.27
C ASP A 11 -21.75 -13.15 11.40
N ARG A 12 -21.67 -12.66 10.15
CA ARG A 12 -22.82 -12.69 9.22
C ARG A 12 -23.26 -14.10 8.86
N LEU A 13 -22.31 -15.00 8.59
CA LEU A 13 -22.60 -16.41 8.29
C LEU A 13 -23.24 -17.12 9.48
N LEU A 14 -22.76 -16.84 10.70
CA LEU A 14 -23.36 -17.34 11.94
C LEU A 14 -24.81 -16.86 12.09
N ARG A 15 -25.06 -15.56 11.97
CA ARG A 15 -26.41 -14.96 12.10
C ARG A 15 -27.39 -15.48 11.07
N ALA A 16 -26.90 -15.86 9.89
CA ALA A 16 -27.70 -16.47 8.83
C ALA A 16 -28.00 -17.96 9.05
N GLY A 17 -27.47 -18.58 10.11
CA GLY A 17 -27.61 -20.02 10.39
C GLY A 17 -26.79 -20.93 9.47
N LEU A 18 -25.94 -20.35 8.60
CA LEU A 18 -25.19 -21.10 7.59
C LEU A 18 -24.04 -21.93 8.20
N LEU A 19 -23.68 -21.65 9.46
CA LEU A 19 -22.67 -22.40 10.19
C LEU A 19 -23.28 -23.45 11.12
N ASP A 20 -24.61 -23.51 11.29
CA ASP A 20 -25.26 -24.29 12.35
C ASP A 20 -24.92 -25.78 12.32
N ALA A 21 -24.80 -26.38 11.14
CA ALA A 21 -24.46 -27.79 10.97
C ALA A 21 -22.98 -28.11 11.28
N TYR A 22 -22.13 -27.10 11.41
CA TYR A 22 -20.68 -27.23 11.55
C TYR A 22 -20.15 -26.81 12.93
N LEU A 23 -20.99 -26.19 13.75
CA LEU A 23 -20.58 -25.64 15.05
C LEU A 23 -21.00 -26.55 16.20
N SER A 24 -20.05 -26.85 17.09
CA SER A 24 -20.41 -27.34 18.42
C SER A 24 -21.05 -26.22 19.26
N PRO A 25 -21.74 -26.53 20.37
CA PRO A 25 -22.22 -25.50 21.30
C PRO A 25 -21.11 -24.58 21.81
N ALA A 26 -19.89 -25.10 22.00
CA ALA A 26 -18.75 -24.30 22.46
C ALA A 26 -18.24 -23.35 21.37
N ASP A 27 -18.25 -23.78 20.11
CA ASP A 27 -17.88 -22.91 18.98
C ASP A 27 -18.88 -21.79 18.82
N ARG A 28 -20.19 -22.08 18.94
CA ARG A 28 -21.23 -21.06 18.84
C ARG A 28 -21.01 -19.89 19.80
N VAL A 29 -20.68 -20.17 21.07
CA VAL A 29 -20.38 -19.12 22.06
C VAL A 29 -19.19 -18.26 21.64
N ARG A 30 -18.13 -18.86 21.08
CA ARG A 30 -16.97 -18.07 20.58
C ARG A 30 -17.34 -17.23 19.36
N PHE A 31 -18.14 -17.76 18.45
CA PHE A 31 -18.58 -17.05 17.25
C PHE A 31 -19.52 -15.89 17.57
N GLU A 32 -20.29 -15.95 18.67
CA GLU A 32 -21.13 -14.83 19.13
C GLU A 32 -20.31 -13.56 19.47
N GLU A 33 -19.04 -13.70 19.83
CA GLU A 33 -18.14 -12.57 20.10
C GLU A 33 -17.53 -11.96 18.83
N ALA A 34 -17.57 -12.66 17.69
CA ALA A 34 -16.88 -12.27 16.46
C ALA A 34 -17.28 -10.85 16.00
N GLY A 35 -18.58 -10.54 15.99
CA GLY A 35 -19.07 -9.22 15.63
C GLY A 35 -18.49 -8.11 16.50
N ALA A 36 -18.42 -8.32 17.82
CA ALA A 36 -17.83 -7.35 18.75
C ALA A 36 -16.32 -7.21 18.55
N MET A 37 -15.61 -8.32 18.34
CA MET A 37 -14.17 -8.30 18.03
C MET A 37 -13.86 -7.51 16.76
N ALA A 38 -14.66 -7.70 15.69
CA ALA A 38 -14.50 -6.95 14.45
C ALA A 38 -14.71 -5.44 14.65
N GLN A 39 -15.70 -5.05 15.46
CA GLN A 39 -15.95 -3.64 15.80
C GLN A 39 -14.78 -3.02 16.58
N VAL A 40 -14.27 -3.71 17.61
CA VAL A 40 -13.11 -3.26 18.37
C VAL A 40 -11.89 -3.09 17.47
N TRP A 41 -11.64 -4.07 16.59
CA TRP A 41 -10.53 -4.00 15.64
C TRP A 41 -10.66 -2.78 14.73
N ARG A 42 -11.83 -2.56 14.09
CA ARG A 42 -12.06 -1.41 13.20
C ARG A 42 -11.87 -0.08 13.94
N ALA A 43 -12.32 0.02 15.18
CA ALA A 43 -12.28 1.26 15.93
C ALA A 43 -10.90 1.58 16.55
N ARG A 44 -10.08 0.56 16.84
CA ARG A 44 -8.87 0.72 17.67
C ARG A 44 -7.57 0.38 16.95
N ALA A 45 -7.58 -0.51 15.96
CA ALA A 45 -6.34 -1.03 15.40
C ALA A 45 -5.55 0.05 14.64
N ALA A 46 -6.20 0.82 13.74
CA ALA A 46 -5.52 1.76 12.85
C ALA A 46 -4.63 2.77 13.60
N SER A 47 -5.12 3.34 14.70
CA SER A 47 -4.38 4.32 15.50
C SER A 47 -3.07 3.79 16.08
N LEU A 48 -2.95 2.47 16.31
CA LEU A 48 -1.72 1.85 16.81
C LEU A 48 -0.59 1.89 15.78
N PHE A 49 -0.95 1.90 14.49
CA PHE A 49 0.02 1.94 13.38
C PHE A 49 0.36 3.37 12.96
N ARG A 50 -0.29 4.40 13.51
CA ARG A 50 -0.08 5.77 13.05
C ARG A 50 1.34 6.23 13.37
N VAL A 51 2.07 6.59 12.32
CA VAL A 51 3.39 7.20 12.39
C VAL A 51 3.26 8.67 12.00
N GLU A 52 3.95 9.53 12.74
CA GLU A 52 4.10 10.94 12.42
C GLU A 52 5.57 11.33 12.61
N ILE A 53 6.19 11.81 11.53
CA ILE A 53 7.60 12.21 11.51
C ILE A 53 7.64 13.72 11.28
N PRO A 54 8.29 14.51 12.16
CA PRO A 54 8.48 15.94 11.94
C PRO A 54 9.13 16.24 10.58
N ALA A 55 8.71 17.33 9.93
CA ALA A 55 9.12 17.66 8.56
C ALA A 55 10.65 17.71 8.36
N GLU A 56 11.38 18.30 9.33
CA GLU A 56 12.84 18.38 9.31
C GLU A 56 13.48 16.97 9.36
N ALA A 57 13.01 16.12 10.27
CA ALA A 57 13.50 14.75 10.42
C ALA A 57 13.20 13.91 9.16
N ALA A 58 11.98 14.03 8.62
CA ALA A 58 11.59 13.34 7.39
C ALA A 58 12.45 13.79 6.21
N THR A 59 12.69 15.10 6.07
CA THR A 59 13.55 15.67 5.02
C THR A 59 14.98 15.13 5.11
N GLY A 60 15.57 15.11 6.31
CA GLY A 60 16.91 14.55 6.52
C GLY A 60 16.99 13.04 6.21
N GLN A 61 15.97 12.27 6.57
CA GLN A 61 15.89 10.83 6.27
C GLN A 61 15.73 10.57 4.76
N ILE A 62 14.90 11.36 4.07
CA ILE A 62 14.71 11.31 2.61
C ILE A 62 16.00 11.62 1.87
N HIS A 63 16.71 12.69 2.24
CA HIS A 63 17.98 13.03 1.61
C HIS A 63 19.01 11.91 1.75
N ARG A 64 19.14 11.35 2.95
CA ARG A 64 20.10 10.28 3.23
C ARG A 64 19.79 9.02 2.41
N TYR A 65 18.54 8.57 2.44
CA TYR A 65 18.13 7.36 1.74
C TYR A 65 18.19 7.54 0.22
N ALA A 66 17.80 8.71 -0.30
CA ALA A 66 17.94 9.03 -1.72
C ALA A 66 19.41 9.02 -2.16
N ALA A 67 20.33 9.59 -1.37
CA ALA A 67 21.76 9.60 -1.68
C ALA A 67 22.35 8.19 -1.79
N GLU A 68 21.94 7.28 -0.91
CA GLU A 68 22.40 5.88 -0.91
C GLU A 68 21.90 5.08 -2.12
N LEU A 69 20.71 5.39 -2.60
CA LEU A 69 20.11 4.79 -3.78
C LEU A 69 20.52 5.49 -5.09
N GLY A 70 21.28 6.59 -5.03
CA GLY A 70 21.64 7.38 -6.20
C GLY A 70 20.45 8.12 -6.82
N LEU A 71 19.47 8.53 -6.01
CA LEU A 71 18.22 9.16 -6.42
C LEU A 71 18.21 10.68 -6.17
N PRO A 72 17.46 11.46 -6.97
CA PRO A 72 17.09 12.81 -6.60
C PRO A 72 16.09 12.79 -5.44
N SER A 73 16.25 13.72 -4.50
CA SER A 73 15.34 13.88 -3.34
C SER A 73 14.40 15.09 -3.45
N ALA A 74 14.66 16.02 -4.38
CA ALA A 74 13.97 17.31 -4.45
C ALA A 74 12.44 17.18 -4.55
N ALA A 75 11.92 16.34 -5.45
CA ALA A 75 10.48 16.14 -5.61
C ALA A 75 9.84 15.49 -4.37
N ALA A 76 10.54 14.55 -3.74
CA ALA A 76 10.08 13.86 -2.54
C ALA A 76 9.97 14.85 -1.36
N VAL A 77 11.01 15.66 -1.13
CA VAL A 77 11.03 16.70 -0.09
C VAL A 77 9.98 17.77 -0.36
N ALA A 78 9.89 18.28 -1.60
CA ALA A 78 8.91 19.28 -1.98
C ALA A 78 7.47 18.78 -1.76
N SER A 79 7.21 17.48 -1.93
CA SER A 79 5.89 16.93 -1.67
C SER A 79 5.45 17.14 -0.22
N ILE A 80 6.36 17.00 0.74
CA ILE A 80 6.06 17.11 2.18
C ILE A 80 5.68 18.55 2.57
N ASP A 81 6.16 19.55 1.84
CA ASP A 81 5.76 20.96 1.97
C ASP A 81 5.86 21.50 3.40
N GLY A 82 6.93 21.13 4.10
CA GLY A 82 7.18 21.54 5.49
C GLY A 82 6.20 20.96 6.52
N GLN A 83 5.30 20.05 6.12
CA GLN A 83 4.34 19.40 7.03
C GLN A 83 4.92 18.11 7.63
N PRO A 84 4.42 17.64 8.78
CA PRO A 84 4.74 16.30 9.26
C PRO A 84 4.37 15.23 8.22
N LEU A 85 5.25 14.24 8.07
CA LEU A 85 4.94 13.06 7.26
C LEU A 85 4.12 12.08 8.11
N VAL A 86 2.88 11.81 7.69
CA VAL A 86 1.94 10.94 8.40
C VAL A 86 1.52 9.77 7.53
N PHE A 87 1.58 8.56 8.08
CA PHE A 87 1.19 7.31 7.41
C PHE A 87 0.94 6.20 8.44
N HIS A 88 0.38 5.07 8.01
CA HIS A 88 0.34 3.85 8.83
C HIS A 88 1.58 2.98 8.59
N ALA A 89 2.24 2.60 9.69
CA ALA A 89 3.34 1.65 9.71
C ALA A 89 2.93 0.29 9.12
N LEU A 90 3.92 -0.43 8.58
CA LEU A 90 3.75 -1.78 8.07
C LEU A 90 3.37 -2.79 9.18
N SER A 91 3.98 -2.63 10.35
CA SER A 91 3.80 -3.55 11.47
C SER A 91 4.02 -2.86 12.82
N LEU A 92 3.67 -3.57 13.90
CA LEU A 92 4.04 -3.22 15.26
C LEU A 92 5.19 -4.12 15.72
N ARG A 93 6.10 -3.57 16.53
CA ARG A 93 7.10 -4.35 17.26
C ARG A 93 6.44 -5.10 18.42
N ALA A 94 7.20 -5.98 19.06
CA ALA A 94 6.76 -6.73 20.23
C ALA A 94 6.31 -5.82 21.40
N ASP A 95 6.88 -4.62 21.51
CA ASP A 95 6.51 -3.60 22.50
C ASP A 95 5.31 -2.74 22.07
N GLY A 96 4.71 -3.01 20.91
CA GLY A 96 3.60 -2.26 20.35
C GLY A 96 3.99 -0.99 19.58
N SER A 97 5.28 -0.64 19.50
CA SER A 97 5.71 0.53 18.74
C SER A 97 5.62 0.31 17.22
N PRO A 98 5.21 1.32 16.43
CA PRO A 98 5.09 1.18 14.98
C PRO A 98 6.45 1.06 14.29
N VAL A 99 6.54 0.22 13.25
CA VAL A 99 7.69 0.10 12.35
C VAL A 99 7.47 1.05 11.16
N PRO A 100 8.18 2.20 11.07
CA PRO A 100 7.87 3.31 10.16
C PRO A 100 8.27 3.01 8.70
N ILE A 101 7.55 2.10 8.07
CA ILE A 101 7.68 1.74 6.66
C ILE A 101 6.38 2.12 5.97
N VAL A 102 6.47 3.05 5.01
CA VAL A 102 5.34 3.38 4.14
C VAL A 102 5.08 2.17 3.25
N ASN A 103 3.82 1.79 3.09
CA ASN A 103 3.43 0.59 2.36
C ASN A 103 2.12 0.81 1.59
N SER A 104 1.85 -0.07 0.62
CA SER A 104 0.70 0.03 -0.28
C SER A 104 -0.57 -0.70 0.22
N ASP A 105 -0.55 -1.28 1.43
CA ASP A 105 -1.61 -2.17 1.93
C ASP A 105 -2.94 -1.44 2.21
N GLU A 106 -2.89 -0.12 2.37
CA GLU A 106 -4.09 0.74 2.39
C GLU A 106 -4.99 0.50 1.17
N GLY A 107 -4.42 0.07 0.03
CA GLY A 107 -5.17 -0.35 -1.16
C GLY A 107 -6.24 -1.41 -0.87
N PHE A 108 -6.03 -2.29 0.12
CA PHE A 108 -7.04 -3.24 0.56
C PHE A 108 -8.26 -2.57 1.20
N ASP A 109 -8.06 -1.52 1.99
CA ASP A 109 -9.18 -0.79 2.59
C ASP A 109 -9.91 0.07 1.56
N LEU A 110 -9.18 0.62 0.57
CA LEU A 110 -9.80 1.25 -0.59
C LEU A 110 -10.63 0.26 -1.42
N LEU A 111 -10.21 -1.00 -1.59
CA LEU A 111 -10.98 -1.97 -2.39
C LEU A 111 -12.13 -2.61 -1.61
N PHE A 112 -11.90 -3.03 -0.37
CA PHE A 112 -12.85 -3.85 0.39
C PHE A 112 -13.57 -3.10 1.50
N GLY A 113 -13.07 -1.93 1.91
CA GLY A 113 -13.60 -1.14 2.99
C GLY A 113 -14.54 -0.02 2.56
N GLN A 114 -14.82 0.85 3.55
CA GLN A 114 -15.48 2.14 3.42
C GLN A 114 -14.76 3.15 4.33
N PRO A 115 -13.48 3.48 4.05
CA PRO A 115 -12.70 4.41 4.87
C PRO A 115 -13.37 5.78 4.97
N SER A 116 -13.15 6.49 6.06
CA SER A 116 -13.63 7.87 6.19
C SER A 116 -12.91 8.81 5.22
N ALA A 117 -13.41 10.04 5.08
CA ALA A 117 -12.73 11.08 4.32
C ALA A 117 -11.29 11.34 4.86
N ALA A 118 -11.13 11.34 6.19
CA ALA A 118 -9.83 11.56 6.84
C ALA A 118 -8.86 10.39 6.61
N ASP A 119 -9.37 9.16 6.65
CA ASP A 119 -8.60 7.96 6.31
C ASP A 119 -8.12 8.02 4.86
N LEU A 120 -9.01 8.30 3.91
CA LEU A 120 -8.63 8.47 2.50
C LEU A 120 -7.56 9.54 2.30
N ASP A 121 -7.64 10.65 3.04
CA ASP A 121 -6.64 11.70 3.00
C ASP A 121 -5.27 11.25 3.52
N LEU A 122 -5.26 10.49 4.61
CA LEU A 122 -4.06 9.87 5.18
C LEU A 122 -3.44 8.86 4.21
N TYR A 123 -4.26 7.95 3.66
CA TYR A 123 -3.83 6.85 2.81
C TYR A 123 -3.16 7.38 1.54
N ILE A 124 -3.86 8.26 0.83
CA ILE A 124 -3.37 8.89 -0.40
C ILE A 124 -2.20 9.84 -0.09
N GLY A 125 -2.23 10.50 1.07
CA GLY A 125 -1.16 11.36 1.54
C GLY A 125 0.16 10.63 1.80
N GLY A 126 0.13 9.35 2.20
CA GLY A 126 1.34 8.53 2.33
C GLY A 126 1.77 7.89 1.01
N ILE A 127 0.82 7.23 0.33
CA ILE A 127 1.11 6.41 -0.85
C ILE A 127 1.57 7.25 -2.05
N MET A 128 0.82 8.30 -2.39
CA MET A 128 0.94 8.95 -3.70
C MET A 128 2.10 9.95 -3.82
N ARG A 129 2.89 10.11 -2.75
CA ARG A 129 4.09 10.97 -2.80
C ARG A 129 5.19 10.33 -3.64
N PRO A 130 6.07 11.13 -4.26
CA PRO A 130 7.26 10.60 -4.93
C PRO A 130 8.13 9.82 -3.95
N PHE A 131 8.63 8.66 -4.37
CA PHE A 131 9.66 7.95 -3.62
C PHE A 131 10.94 8.81 -3.51
N PRO A 132 11.61 8.90 -2.33
CA PRO A 132 11.34 8.13 -1.11
C PRO A 132 10.53 8.86 -0.01
N ALA A 133 9.69 9.84 -0.35
CA ALA A 133 8.70 10.38 0.60
C ALA A 133 7.40 9.55 0.64
N GLY A 134 7.05 8.88 -0.47
CA GLY A 134 5.96 7.92 -0.58
C GLY A 134 6.38 6.72 -1.41
N LEU A 135 5.50 6.25 -2.30
CA LEU A 135 5.68 5.01 -3.06
C LEU A 135 5.67 5.19 -4.57
N MET A 136 5.37 6.39 -5.08
CA MET A 136 5.24 6.59 -6.52
C MET A 136 6.60 6.81 -7.19
N THR A 137 6.80 6.07 -8.29
CA THR A 137 7.87 6.29 -9.26
C THR A 137 7.28 6.37 -10.67
N ASP A 138 8.07 6.78 -11.66
CA ASP A 138 7.65 6.78 -13.07
C ASP A 138 7.49 5.37 -13.65
N VAL A 139 8.01 4.35 -12.96
CA VAL A 139 7.94 2.93 -13.35
C VAL A 139 6.98 2.12 -12.47
N GLY A 140 6.15 2.78 -11.68
CA GLY A 140 5.08 2.14 -10.91
C GLY A 140 5.03 2.55 -9.45
N LEU A 141 4.01 2.04 -8.78
CA LEU A 141 3.83 2.13 -7.32
C LEU A 141 4.66 1.03 -6.64
N LEU A 142 5.54 1.44 -5.74
CA LEU A 142 6.35 0.54 -4.92
C LEU A 142 5.53 -0.09 -3.80
N VAL A 143 5.86 -1.32 -3.43
CA VAL A 143 5.18 -2.04 -2.35
C VAL A 143 5.47 -1.44 -0.98
N ALA A 144 6.75 -1.14 -0.71
CA ALA A 144 7.22 -0.64 0.56
C ALA A 144 8.36 0.39 0.42
N ASN A 145 8.48 1.29 1.38
CA ASN A 145 9.55 2.29 1.47
C ASN A 145 10.16 2.32 2.87
N GLY A 146 11.42 1.90 2.96
CA GLY A 146 12.21 1.82 4.19
C GLY A 146 12.96 3.10 4.57
N ALA A 147 12.70 4.26 3.95
CA ALA A 147 13.47 5.49 4.17
C ALA A 147 13.55 5.93 5.66
N PHE A 148 12.55 5.57 6.46
CA PHE A 148 12.37 6.05 7.83
C PHE A 148 12.73 5.02 8.91
N VAL A 149 13.36 3.90 8.54
CA VAL A 149 13.92 2.90 9.46
C VAL A 149 15.45 2.91 9.45
N ASP A 150 16.06 2.17 10.38
CA ASP A 150 17.53 2.01 10.42
C ASP A 150 18.08 1.23 9.22
N LYS A 151 19.42 1.27 9.08
CA LYS A 151 20.18 0.64 8.00
C LYS A 151 19.93 -0.85 7.84
N ALA A 152 19.88 -1.58 8.96
CA ALA A 152 19.70 -3.02 8.94
C ALA A 152 18.30 -3.37 8.42
N MET A 153 17.29 -2.60 8.80
CA MET A 153 15.93 -2.77 8.32
C MET A 153 15.79 -2.32 6.86
N GLN A 154 16.42 -1.21 6.45
CA GLN A 154 16.43 -0.74 5.06
C GLN A 154 16.89 -1.81 4.07
N ALA A 155 17.92 -2.58 4.43
CA ALA A 155 18.44 -3.67 3.59
C ALA A 155 17.37 -4.75 3.28
N ARG A 156 16.41 -4.94 4.19
CA ARG A 156 15.30 -5.91 4.02
C ARG A 156 14.18 -5.41 3.11
N PHE A 157 14.17 -4.11 2.80
CA PHE A 157 13.19 -3.46 1.92
C PHE A 157 13.85 -2.82 0.70
N SER A 158 14.98 -3.39 0.26
CA SER A 158 15.67 -2.92 -0.94
C SER A 158 14.87 -3.22 -2.22
N PRO A 159 15.24 -2.64 -3.37
CA PRO A 159 14.68 -3.01 -4.67
C PRO A 159 14.96 -4.47 -5.10
N ALA A 160 15.80 -5.20 -4.37
CA ALA A 160 16.10 -6.62 -4.59
C ALA A 160 15.32 -7.55 -3.62
N ALA A 161 14.58 -6.98 -2.67
CA ALA A 161 13.75 -7.74 -1.74
C ALA A 161 12.34 -7.96 -2.33
N TYR A 162 11.84 -9.19 -2.27
CA TYR A 162 10.57 -9.61 -2.89
C TYR A 162 9.35 -8.79 -2.44
N HIS A 163 9.35 -8.30 -1.19
CA HIS A 163 8.35 -7.37 -0.65
C HIS A 163 8.92 -5.99 -0.28
N GLY A 164 10.06 -5.62 -0.88
CA GLY A 164 10.76 -4.36 -0.63
C GLY A 164 10.26 -3.21 -1.51
N ALA A 165 11.20 -2.34 -1.88
CA ALA A 165 10.98 -1.24 -2.83
C ALA A 165 10.90 -1.75 -4.28
N VAL A 166 10.01 -2.72 -4.52
CA VAL A 166 9.71 -3.32 -5.83
C VAL A 166 8.30 -2.94 -6.27
N VAL A 167 8.00 -3.12 -7.56
CA VAL A 167 6.67 -2.90 -8.09
C VAL A 167 6.01 -4.25 -8.35
N TRP A 168 4.85 -4.48 -7.74
CA TRP A 168 4.01 -5.65 -8.00
C TRP A 168 2.83 -5.29 -8.86
N SER A 169 2.58 -6.04 -9.94
CA SER A 169 1.48 -5.76 -10.87
C SER A 169 0.12 -5.73 -10.16
N TRP A 170 -0.15 -6.71 -9.29
CA TRP A 170 -1.40 -6.79 -8.55
C TRP A 170 -1.60 -5.68 -7.53
N GLN A 171 -0.54 -5.13 -6.93
CA GLN A 171 -0.70 -4.05 -5.95
C GLN A 171 -1.10 -2.73 -6.59
N GLN A 172 -0.58 -2.46 -7.79
CA GLN A 172 -1.02 -1.31 -8.56
C GLN A 172 -2.47 -1.48 -9.01
N ALA A 173 -2.85 -2.69 -9.46
CA ALA A 173 -4.22 -3.00 -9.84
C ALA A 173 -5.18 -2.92 -8.65
N LEU A 174 -4.77 -3.39 -7.46
CA LEU A 174 -5.52 -3.27 -6.21
C LEU A 174 -5.82 -1.81 -5.89
N LEU A 175 -4.78 -0.96 -5.90
CA LEU A 175 -4.96 0.46 -5.64
C LEU A 175 -5.83 1.13 -6.71
N ALA A 176 -5.66 0.76 -7.99
CA ALA A 176 -6.47 1.30 -9.09
C ALA A 176 -7.97 0.95 -8.92
N ALA A 177 -8.28 -0.30 -8.60
CA ALA A 177 -9.65 -0.76 -8.33
C ALA A 177 -10.23 -0.10 -7.08
N GLY A 178 -9.42 0.02 -6.01
CA GLY A 178 -9.80 0.71 -4.79
C GLY A 178 -10.12 2.18 -5.03
N LEU A 179 -9.25 2.91 -5.73
CA LEU A 179 -9.50 4.29 -6.13
C LEU A 179 -10.80 4.44 -6.92
N ALA A 180 -11.03 3.60 -7.93
CA ALA A 180 -12.26 3.63 -8.72
C ALA A 180 -13.51 3.42 -7.87
N ARG A 181 -13.48 2.44 -6.96
CA ARG A 181 -14.56 2.18 -6.00
C ARG A 181 -14.83 3.39 -5.11
N GLN A 182 -13.79 3.97 -4.52
CA GLN A 182 -13.95 5.10 -3.60
C GLN A 182 -14.39 6.37 -4.34
N ILE A 183 -13.92 6.60 -5.57
CA ILE A 183 -14.42 7.70 -6.43
C ILE A 183 -15.91 7.54 -6.76
N GLY A 184 -16.42 6.31 -6.85
CA GLY A 184 -17.85 6.04 -7.12
C GLY A 184 -18.79 6.33 -5.95
N ARG A 185 -18.27 6.54 -4.74
CA ARG A 185 -19.08 6.89 -3.55
C ARG A 185 -19.77 8.23 -3.72
N THR A 186 -20.95 8.43 -3.12
CA THR A 186 -21.69 9.70 -3.17
C THR A 186 -21.56 10.53 -1.90
N ASP A 187 -21.05 9.95 -0.81
CA ASP A 187 -20.93 10.56 0.51
C ASP A 187 -19.62 11.36 0.70
N LEU A 188 -18.63 11.20 -0.19
CA LEU A 188 -17.33 11.84 -0.04
C LEU A 188 -17.37 13.35 -0.36
N PRO A 189 -16.73 14.20 0.47
CA PRO A 189 -16.54 15.61 0.17
C PRO A 189 -15.82 15.83 -1.17
N ALA A 190 -16.20 16.88 -1.90
CA ALA A 190 -15.63 17.19 -3.21
C ALA A 190 -14.09 17.31 -3.23
N PRO A 191 -13.42 17.92 -2.23
CA PRO A 191 -11.95 17.96 -2.18
C PRO A 191 -11.31 16.57 -2.14
N VAL A 192 -11.84 15.66 -1.32
CA VAL A 192 -11.34 14.28 -1.20
C VAL A 192 -11.54 13.52 -2.51
N ARG A 193 -12.72 13.65 -3.14
CA ARG A 193 -12.96 13.04 -4.46
C ARG A 193 -11.96 13.51 -5.51
N ARG A 194 -11.67 14.82 -5.58
CA ARG A 194 -10.67 15.37 -6.51
C ARG A 194 -9.27 14.81 -6.26
N LYS A 195 -8.88 14.67 -4.98
CA LYS A 195 -7.60 14.06 -4.60
C LYS A 195 -7.52 12.59 -5.06
N LEU A 196 -8.60 11.82 -4.90
CA LEU A 196 -8.66 10.44 -5.40
C LEU A 196 -8.58 10.37 -6.93
N GLN A 197 -9.25 11.26 -7.65
CA GLN A 197 -9.17 11.34 -9.12
C GLN A 197 -7.76 11.71 -9.60
N ALA A 198 -7.09 12.64 -8.91
CA ALA A 198 -5.70 12.98 -9.19
C ALA A 198 -4.77 11.78 -8.94
N ALA A 199 -4.96 11.08 -7.81
CA ALA A 199 -4.22 9.85 -7.50
C ALA A 199 -4.42 8.77 -8.58
N GLN A 200 -5.68 8.55 -9.01
CA GLN A 200 -6.00 7.60 -10.08
C GLN A 200 -5.29 7.97 -11.39
N THR A 201 -5.27 9.26 -11.75
CA THR A 201 -4.58 9.73 -12.96
C THR A 201 -3.07 9.46 -12.89
N VAL A 202 -2.44 9.77 -11.76
CA VAL A 202 -1.01 9.55 -11.54
C VAL A 202 -0.66 8.06 -11.59
N LEU A 203 -1.44 7.22 -10.90
CA LEU A 203 -1.24 5.77 -10.90
C LEU A 203 -1.38 5.17 -12.30
N TRP A 204 -2.44 5.51 -13.04
CA TRP A 204 -2.65 4.99 -14.39
C TRP A 204 -1.59 5.46 -15.40
N ARG A 205 -0.97 6.62 -15.19
CA ARG A 205 0.18 7.05 -15.98
C ARG A 205 1.36 6.09 -15.78
N ALA A 206 1.68 5.73 -14.54
CA ALA A 206 2.76 4.80 -14.23
C ALA A 206 2.47 3.37 -14.72
N ILE A 207 1.23 2.90 -14.57
CA ILE A 207 0.77 1.61 -15.13
C ILE A 207 0.93 1.60 -16.65
N ALA A 208 0.50 2.66 -17.34
CA ALA A 208 0.63 2.76 -18.80
C ALA A 208 2.10 2.80 -19.24
N ALA A 209 2.97 3.49 -18.50
CA ALA A 209 4.41 3.56 -18.79
C ALA A 209 5.11 2.19 -18.67
N THR A 210 4.53 1.27 -17.90
CA THR A 210 5.07 -0.09 -17.66
C THR A 210 4.26 -1.19 -18.33
N ARG A 211 3.44 -0.86 -19.33
CA ARG A 211 2.58 -1.80 -20.05
C ARG A 211 3.33 -3.03 -20.60
N ALA A 212 4.59 -2.86 -21.00
CA ALA A 212 5.42 -3.96 -21.52
C ALA A 212 5.70 -5.08 -20.48
N VAL A 213 5.64 -4.76 -19.19
CA VAL A 213 5.87 -5.70 -18.08
C VAL A 213 4.62 -5.94 -17.22
N GLN A 214 3.44 -5.52 -17.71
CA GLN A 214 2.19 -5.62 -16.95
C GLN A 214 1.79 -7.07 -16.60
N SER A 215 2.26 -8.05 -17.37
CA SER A 215 2.05 -9.48 -17.13
C SER A 215 3.14 -10.12 -16.28
N SER A 216 4.13 -9.36 -15.82
CA SER A 216 5.09 -9.83 -14.82
C SER A 216 4.44 -9.80 -13.43
N GLU A 217 4.79 -10.76 -12.60
CA GLU A 217 4.40 -10.78 -11.18
C GLU A 217 4.87 -9.50 -10.48
N LEU A 218 6.17 -9.22 -10.60
CA LEU A 218 6.80 -8.01 -10.12
C LEU A 218 8.00 -7.62 -10.97
N TRP A 219 8.47 -6.39 -10.78
CA TRP A 219 9.73 -5.90 -11.33
C TRP A 219 10.46 -5.02 -10.33
N SER A 220 11.77 -4.95 -10.51
CA SER A 220 12.63 -3.99 -9.83
C SER A 220 12.86 -2.76 -10.71
N TRP A 221 13.69 -1.86 -10.23
CA TRP A 221 14.07 -0.66 -10.94
C TRP A 221 15.52 -0.29 -10.66
N THR A 222 16.13 0.43 -11.60
CA THR A 222 17.37 1.16 -11.39
C THR A 222 17.15 2.63 -11.76
N TYR A 223 17.96 3.53 -11.20
CA TYR A 223 17.93 4.93 -11.57
C TYR A 223 19.20 5.29 -12.33
N ARG A 224 19.07 5.58 -13.63
CA ARG A 224 20.16 5.88 -14.54
C ARG A 224 19.72 6.94 -15.53
N ASP A 225 20.65 7.81 -15.92
CA ASP A 225 20.41 8.88 -16.89
C ASP A 225 19.25 9.81 -16.49
N GLY A 226 19.12 10.07 -15.19
CA GLY A 226 18.09 10.95 -14.65
C GLY A 226 16.66 10.40 -14.68
N ARG A 227 16.48 9.08 -14.82
CA ARG A 227 15.16 8.44 -14.79
C ARG A 227 15.16 7.06 -14.16
N TYR A 228 13.99 6.63 -13.70
CA TYR A 228 13.74 5.24 -13.35
C TYR A 228 13.70 4.36 -14.60
N GLN A 229 14.29 3.17 -14.53
CA GLN A 229 14.27 2.17 -15.58
C GLN A 229 13.82 0.83 -14.99
N VAL A 230 12.86 0.18 -15.64
CA VAL A 230 12.39 -1.16 -15.26
C VAL A 230 13.52 -2.17 -15.39
N VAL A 231 13.70 -3.00 -14.38
CA VAL A 231 14.66 -4.12 -14.37
C VAL A 231 13.90 -5.40 -14.00
N PRO A 232 14.12 -6.53 -14.70
CA PRO A 232 13.55 -7.81 -14.28
C PRO A 232 13.98 -8.14 -12.85
N PHE A 233 13.04 -8.53 -12.02
CA PHE A 233 13.34 -8.99 -10.67
C PHE A 233 13.98 -10.38 -10.73
N GLY A 234 15.07 -10.62 -10.00
CA GLY A 234 15.82 -11.88 -10.04
C GLY A 234 16.97 -11.92 -11.06
N ALA A 235 17.12 -10.89 -11.90
CA ALA A 235 18.18 -10.85 -12.92
C ALA A 235 19.53 -10.33 -12.39
N GLY A 236 19.58 -9.83 -11.14
CA GLY A 236 20.80 -9.41 -10.47
C GLY A 236 21.41 -10.53 -9.62
N LYS A 237 22.74 -10.61 -9.53
CA LYS A 237 23.48 -11.61 -8.72
C LYS A 237 23.23 -11.55 -7.19
N ALA A 238 22.40 -10.63 -6.73
CA ALA A 238 22.10 -10.38 -5.31
C ALA A 238 20.60 -10.44 -4.98
N ASP A 239 19.76 -10.87 -5.93
CA ASP A 239 18.33 -11.04 -5.73
C ASP A 239 18.08 -12.34 -4.95
N VAL A 240 17.22 -12.28 -3.94
CA VAL A 240 16.96 -13.43 -3.03
C VAL A 240 15.94 -14.41 -3.63
N ASP A 241 15.11 -13.95 -4.57
CA ASP A 241 14.04 -14.72 -5.21
C ASP A 241 13.91 -14.35 -6.71
N GLU A 242 13.27 -15.21 -7.51
CA GLU A 242 12.99 -15.00 -8.93
C GLU A 242 11.51 -14.67 -9.18
N SER A 243 11.21 -13.80 -10.15
CA SER A 243 9.81 -13.57 -10.58
C SER A 243 9.29 -14.73 -11.42
N ASN A 244 8.04 -15.16 -11.21
CA ASN A 244 7.41 -16.18 -12.04
C ASN A 244 6.55 -15.54 -13.14
N ALA A 245 6.74 -15.97 -14.39
CA ALA A 245 6.02 -15.46 -15.56
C ALA A 245 4.51 -15.82 -15.56
N ALA A 246 4.07 -16.81 -14.77
CA ALA A 246 2.69 -17.26 -14.70
C ALA A 246 2.24 -17.49 -13.26
N GLN A 247 1.86 -16.40 -12.57
CA GLN A 247 1.02 -16.47 -11.38
C GLN A 247 -0.32 -15.77 -11.67
N LEU A 248 -1.38 -16.09 -10.91
CA LEU A 248 -2.70 -15.43 -11.04
C LEU A 248 -2.59 -13.89 -11.06
N TRP A 249 -1.63 -13.36 -10.30
CA TRP A 249 -1.29 -11.94 -10.22
C TRP A 249 -0.88 -11.31 -11.56
N SER A 250 -0.33 -12.08 -12.51
CA SER A 250 0.05 -11.64 -13.85
C SER A 250 -1.13 -11.26 -14.76
N THR A 251 -2.36 -11.56 -14.35
CA THR A 251 -3.58 -11.38 -15.17
C THR A 251 -4.53 -10.29 -14.63
N VAL A 252 -4.14 -9.59 -13.56
CA VAL A 252 -4.97 -8.61 -12.86
C VAL A 252 -5.48 -7.48 -13.75
N TYR A 253 -4.73 -7.10 -14.78
CA TYR A 253 -5.12 -6.05 -15.72
C TYR A 253 -6.24 -6.45 -16.68
N LEU A 254 -6.68 -7.70 -16.69
CA LEU A 254 -7.95 -8.10 -17.31
C LEU A 254 -9.16 -7.62 -16.51
N ALA A 255 -9.01 -7.45 -15.19
CA ALA A 255 -10.10 -7.11 -14.27
C ALA A 255 -10.19 -5.61 -13.92
N VAL A 256 -9.19 -4.81 -14.32
CA VAL A 256 -9.16 -3.36 -14.09
C VAL A 256 -9.01 -2.59 -15.39
N GLN A 257 -9.67 -1.43 -15.48
CA GLN A 257 -9.66 -0.59 -16.67
C GLN A 257 -9.25 0.84 -16.32
N PRO A 258 -8.54 1.55 -17.22
CA PRO A 258 -8.27 2.97 -17.04
C PRO A 258 -9.58 3.76 -16.91
N PRO A 259 -9.57 4.91 -16.21
CA PRO A 259 -10.76 5.75 -16.12
C PRO A 259 -11.22 6.19 -17.51
N VAL A 260 -12.54 6.19 -17.72
CA VAL A 260 -13.16 6.72 -18.93
C VAL A 260 -12.84 8.21 -19.00
N ARG A 261 -12.30 8.67 -20.13
CA ARG A 261 -11.99 10.08 -20.37
C ARG A 261 -13.25 10.91 -20.57
#